data_AF-A0A257QYG9-F1
#
_entry.id   AF-A0A257QYG9-F1
#
_cell.length_a   1.000
_cell.length_b   1.000
_cell.length_c   1.000
_cell.angle_alpha   90.00
_cell.angle_beta   90.00
_cell.angle_gamma   90.00
#
_symmetry.space_group_name_H-M   'P 1'
#
loop_
_entity.id
_entity.type
_entity.pdbx_description
1 polymer ?
#
loop_
_entity_poly.entity_id
_entity_poly.type
_entity_poly.pdbx_seq_one_letter_code
_entity_poly.pdbx_strand_id
1 'polypeptide(L)'
;MAAIIHALKTKPDRLRQDQAEQLRQALLPFEEAMPEAVKALIGHIDRQAASRNKWTFVMLSPEQNAIVVDYLADHSARPLVAVKLWALCFKHLRTDTGEILLTREEIAEKLGQEPKRVSELMTELESFGAIIRKRMRVGGMKGPGMVHYFMNPRVATHLSGQERDKAQSDAPLLRLMEGGKAP
;
A
#
# COMPACT_ATOMS: atom_id res chain seq x y z
N MET A 1 30.43 -26.03 -8.95
CA MET A 1 30.54 -25.01 -7.88
C MET A 1 29.43 -23.99 -8.08
N ALA A 2 28.63 -23.71 -7.05
CA ALA A 2 27.56 -22.73 -7.13
C ALA A 2 28.12 -21.32 -6.89
N ALA A 3 27.82 -20.37 -7.76
CA ALA A 3 28.26 -18.98 -7.60
C ALA A 3 27.43 -18.31 -6.49
N ILE A 4 28.12 -17.73 -5.50
CA ILE A 4 27.50 -16.95 -4.43
C ILE A 4 27.45 -15.49 -4.89
N ILE A 5 26.26 -14.99 -5.19
CA ILE A 5 26.07 -13.59 -5.55
C ILE A 5 26.10 -12.76 -4.25
N HIS A 6 27.15 -11.97 -4.07
CA HIS A 6 27.24 -11.01 -2.98
C HIS A 6 26.66 -9.66 -3.43
N ALA A 7 25.62 -9.19 -2.76
CA ALA A 7 25.10 -7.84 -2.96
C ALA A 7 26.16 -6.80 -2.56
N LEU A 8 26.39 -5.82 -3.43
CA LEU A 8 27.32 -4.71 -3.16
C LEU A 8 26.76 -3.83 -2.04
N LYS A 9 27.44 -3.80 -0.89
CA LYS A 9 27.13 -2.87 0.20
C LYS A 9 27.90 -1.56 -0.02
N THR A 10 27.20 -0.48 -0.36
CA THR A 10 27.82 0.82 -0.59
C THR A 10 28.19 1.51 0.73
N LYS A 11 29.08 2.51 0.68
CA LYS A 11 29.48 3.30 1.87
C LYS A 11 28.27 3.98 2.56
N PRO A 12 27.31 4.58 1.82
CA PRO A 12 26.06 5.06 2.40
C PRO A 12 25.20 3.99 3.10
N ASP A 13 25.26 2.74 2.65
CA ASP A 13 24.49 1.63 3.25
C ASP A 13 25.08 1.20 4.58
N ARG A 14 26.42 1.17 4.67
CA ARG A 14 27.13 0.90 5.92
C ARG A 14 26.85 1.97 6.97
N LEU A 15 27.01 3.25 6.59
CA LEU A 15 26.73 4.38 7.48
C LEU A 15 25.31 4.34 8.06
N ARG A 16 24.32 3.90 7.26
CA ARG A 16 22.93 3.78 7.68
C ARG A 16 22.66 2.54 8.53
N GLN A 17 23.33 1.42 8.26
CA GLN A 17 23.31 0.26 9.16
C GLN A 17 23.88 0.63 10.52
N ASP A 18 24.96 1.41 10.55
CA ASP A 18 25.58 1.90 11.78
C ASP A 18 24.63 2.85 12.53
N GLN A 19 23.91 3.73 11.83
CA GLN A 19 22.88 4.59 12.44
C GLN A 19 21.67 3.81 12.97
N ALA A 20 21.20 2.80 12.24
CA ALA A 20 20.11 1.94 12.69
C ALA A 20 20.50 1.14 13.94
N GLU A 21 21.74 0.64 13.99
CA GLU A 21 22.29 -0.03 15.16
C GLU A 21 22.42 0.93 16.35
N GLN A 22 22.93 2.14 16.14
CA GLN A 22 22.99 3.17 17.19
C GLN A 22 21.61 3.48 17.77
N LEU A 23 20.58 3.56 16.92
CA LEU A 23 19.21 3.83 17.36
C LEU A 23 18.60 2.65 18.13
N ARG A 24 18.90 1.40 17.75
CA ARG A 24 18.53 0.22 18.55
C ARG A 24 19.17 0.27 19.93
N GLN A 25 20.47 0.52 19.98
CA GLN A 25 21.23 0.59 21.24
C GLN A 25 20.67 1.68 22.16
N ALA A 26 20.21 2.81 21.61
CA ALA A 26 19.57 3.88 22.37
C ALA A 26 18.21 3.49 22.99
N LEU A 27 17.54 2.46 22.45
CA LEU A 27 16.22 2.01 22.91
C LEU A 27 16.28 0.90 23.97
N LEU A 28 17.38 0.12 24.03
CA LEU A 28 17.55 -0.98 25.00
C LEU A 28 17.32 -0.57 26.46
N PRO A 29 17.78 0.60 26.94
CA PRO A 29 17.54 1.01 28.34
C PRO A 29 16.06 1.17 28.71
N PHE A 30 15.16 1.31 27.73
CA PHE A 30 13.73 1.49 27.95
C PHE A 30 12.93 0.17 27.84
N GLU A 31 13.59 -0.95 27.52
CA GLU A 31 12.93 -2.22 27.23
C GLU A 31 12.13 -2.76 28.42
N GLU A 32 12.66 -2.63 29.64
CA GLU A 32 11.96 -3.07 30.86
C GLU A 32 10.74 -2.19 31.18
N ALA A 33 10.84 -0.88 30.95
CA ALA A 33 9.78 0.07 31.28
C ALA A 33 8.65 0.09 30.23
N MET A 34 8.99 -0.13 28.95
CA MET A 34 8.07 0.02 27.82
C MET A 34 8.27 -1.08 26.75
N PRO A 35 8.15 -2.37 27.10
CA PRO A 35 8.55 -3.49 26.25
C PRO A 35 7.84 -3.51 24.89
N GLU A 36 6.51 -3.30 24.86
CA GLU A 36 5.75 -3.30 23.61
C GLU A 36 6.05 -2.09 22.72
N ALA A 37 6.31 -0.92 23.30
CA ALA A 37 6.65 0.29 22.54
C ALA A 37 8.06 0.18 21.95
N VAL A 38 9.02 -0.31 22.73
CA VAL A 38 10.41 -0.56 22.29
C VAL A 38 10.43 -1.61 21.19
N LYS A 39 9.71 -2.73 21.34
CA LYS A 39 9.58 -3.76 20.31
C LYS A 39 8.97 -3.24 19.02
N ALA A 40 7.94 -2.39 19.11
CA ALA A 40 7.33 -1.75 17.95
C ALA A 40 8.32 -0.82 17.23
N LEU A 41 9.05 0.01 17.98
CA LEU A 41 10.05 0.94 17.45
C LEU A 41 11.23 0.21 16.81
N ILE A 42 11.77 -0.82 17.45
CA ILE A 42 12.80 -1.70 16.86
C ILE A 42 12.25 -2.30 15.56
N GLY A 43 11.05 -2.88 15.56
CA GLY A 43 10.44 -3.40 14.34
C GLY A 43 10.30 -2.36 13.22
N HIS A 44 10.08 -1.08 13.55
CA HIS A 44 10.07 0.01 12.57
C HIS A 44 11.47 0.35 12.04
N ILE A 45 12.48 0.40 12.90
CA ILE A 45 13.88 0.63 12.53
C ILE A 45 14.35 -0.47 11.57
N ASP A 46 14.04 -1.73 11.89
CA ASP A 46 14.41 -2.91 11.12
C ASP A 46 13.80 -2.87 9.73
N ARG A 47 12.52 -2.53 9.64
CA ARG A 47 11.82 -2.38 8.37
C ARG A 47 12.40 -1.24 7.54
N GLN A 48 12.73 -0.10 8.13
CA GLN A 48 13.34 1.02 7.40
C GLN A 48 14.77 0.73 6.93
N ALA A 49 15.57 0.04 7.76
CA ALA A 49 16.92 -0.37 7.42
C ALA A 49 16.92 -1.47 6.34
N ALA A 50 15.92 -2.37 6.36
CA ALA A 50 15.77 -3.44 5.37
C ALA A 50 15.13 -2.96 4.06
N SER A 51 14.18 -2.02 4.09
CA SER A 51 13.35 -1.67 2.92
C SER A 51 14.06 -0.78 1.90
N ARG A 52 15.10 -0.03 2.29
CA ARG A 52 15.79 0.89 1.35
C ARG A 52 16.99 0.28 0.61
N ASN A 53 17.47 -0.89 1.03
CA ASN A 53 18.55 -1.62 0.34
C ASN A 53 18.07 -2.64 -0.69
N LYS A 54 16.76 -2.75 -0.88
CA LYS A 54 16.17 -3.58 -1.94
C LYS A 54 15.24 -2.68 -2.72
N TRP A 55 15.42 -2.63 -4.03
CA TRP A 55 14.36 -2.14 -4.90
C TRP A 55 13.12 -2.99 -4.60
N THR A 56 12.16 -2.44 -3.86
CA THR A 56 10.90 -3.11 -3.59
C THR A 56 10.02 -2.89 -4.80
N PHE A 57 10.04 -3.87 -5.70
CA PHE A 57 9.17 -3.88 -6.86
C PHE A 57 7.77 -4.31 -6.46
N VAL A 58 6.78 -3.61 -6.99
CA VAL A 58 5.39 -4.07 -6.96
C VAL A 58 5.19 -4.94 -8.19
N MET A 59 4.93 -6.23 -7.97
CA MET A 59 4.49 -7.13 -9.02
C MET A 59 3.04 -6.80 -9.37
N LEU A 60 2.83 -6.40 -10.62
CA LEU A 60 1.50 -6.15 -11.18
C LEU A 60 1.08 -7.37 -12.00
N SER A 61 -0.13 -7.88 -11.76
CA SER A 61 -0.75 -8.88 -12.65
C SER A 61 -1.30 -8.16 -13.89
N PRO A 62 -0.75 -8.39 -15.11
CA PRO A 62 -1.21 -7.70 -16.30
C PRO A 62 -2.68 -7.98 -16.62
N GLU A 63 -3.13 -9.22 -16.46
CA GLU A 63 -4.52 -9.64 -16.69
C GLU A 63 -5.49 -8.95 -15.73
N GLN A 64 -5.16 -8.94 -14.44
CA GLN A 64 -6.01 -8.28 -13.44
C GLN A 64 -6.02 -6.76 -13.63
N ASN A 65 -4.88 -6.17 -13.99
CA ASN A 65 -4.83 -4.74 -14.29
C ASN A 65 -5.66 -4.38 -15.53
N ALA A 66 -5.59 -5.17 -16.60
CA ALA A 66 -6.42 -4.96 -17.79
C ALA A 66 -7.91 -5.01 -17.43
N ILE A 67 -8.34 -6.03 -16.66
CA ILE A 67 -9.73 -6.15 -16.17
C ILE A 67 -10.17 -4.90 -15.40
N VAL A 68 -9.32 -4.34 -14.52
CA VAL A 68 -9.64 -3.10 -13.81
C VAL A 68 -9.77 -1.93 -14.78
N VAL A 69 -8.83 -1.76 -15.71
CA VAL A 69 -8.85 -0.66 -16.67
C VAL A 69 -10.07 -0.72 -17.58
N ASP A 70 -10.38 -1.90 -18.13
CA ASP A 70 -11.54 -2.14 -19.00
C ASP A 70 -12.84 -1.86 -18.23
N TYR A 71 -12.95 -2.36 -16.99
CA TYR A 71 -14.11 -2.08 -16.15
C TYR A 71 -14.31 -0.57 -15.93
N LEU A 72 -13.25 0.16 -15.56
CA LEU A 72 -13.33 1.61 -15.34
C LEU A 72 -13.67 2.36 -16.63
N ALA A 73 -13.18 1.89 -17.77
CA ALA A 73 -13.47 2.47 -19.07
C ALA A 73 -14.95 2.34 -19.44
N ASP A 74 -15.53 1.15 -19.19
CA ASP A 74 -16.85 0.78 -19.67
C ASP A 74 -17.98 1.10 -18.68
N HIS A 75 -17.71 1.08 -17.37
CA HIS A 75 -18.75 1.10 -16.33
C HIS A 75 -18.71 2.32 -15.42
N SER A 76 -17.58 3.02 -15.33
CA SER A 76 -17.50 4.19 -14.46
C SER A 76 -18.32 5.33 -15.04
N ALA A 77 -19.02 6.06 -14.17
CA ALA A 77 -19.72 7.29 -14.57
C ALA A 77 -18.76 8.37 -15.12
N ARG A 78 -17.46 8.27 -14.84
CA ARG A 78 -16.41 9.20 -15.30
C ARG A 78 -15.15 8.41 -15.72
N PRO A 79 -15.17 7.70 -16.85
CA PRO A 79 -14.13 6.76 -17.24
C PRO A 79 -12.71 7.34 -17.20
N LEU A 80 -12.51 8.51 -17.82
CA LEU A 80 -11.18 9.15 -17.87
C LEU A 80 -10.67 9.56 -16.48
N VAL A 81 -11.54 10.01 -15.59
CA VAL A 81 -11.16 10.42 -14.24
C VAL A 81 -10.84 9.18 -13.40
N ALA A 82 -11.63 8.12 -13.54
CA ALA A 82 -11.42 6.87 -12.82
C ALA A 82 -10.10 6.19 -13.22
N VAL A 83 -9.77 6.14 -14.52
CA VAL A 83 -8.49 5.61 -15.00
C VAL A 83 -7.31 6.47 -14.52
N LYS A 84 -7.45 7.81 -14.49
CA LYS A 84 -6.43 8.70 -13.91
C LYS A 84 -6.26 8.50 -12.41
N LEU A 85 -7.35 8.30 -11.67
CA LEU A 85 -7.32 7.94 -10.26
C LEU A 85 -6.57 6.63 -10.04
N TRP A 86 -6.87 5.61 -10.86
CA TRP A 86 -6.19 4.32 -10.80
C TRP A 86 -4.67 4.44 -10.99
N ALA A 87 -4.23 5.19 -12.01
CA ALA A 87 -2.81 5.48 -12.22
C ALA A 87 -2.19 6.25 -11.03
N LEU A 88 -2.95 7.16 -10.42
CA LEU A 88 -2.51 7.92 -9.25
C LEU A 88 -2.31 7.02 -8.02
N CYS A 89 -3.15 6.00 -7.83
CA CYS A 89 -2.99 5.01 -6.77
C CYS A 89 -1.63 4.30 -6.86
N PHE A 90 -1.21 3.88 -8.06
CA PHE A 90 0.10 3.26 -8.26
C PHE A 90 1.26 4.22 -8.01
N LYS A 91 1.13 5.46 -8.49
CA LYS A 91 2.17 6.48 -8.31
C LYS A 91 2.47 6.76 -6.84
N HIS A 92 1.46 6.63 -5.98
CA HIS A 92 1.57 6.89 -4.54
C HIS A 92 1.46 5.62 -3.69
N LEU A 93 1.70 4.46 -4.32
CA LEU A 93 1.71 3.18 -3.63
C LEU A 93 3.00 3.02 -2.82
N ARG A 94 2.86 2.75 -1.52
CA ARG A 94 3.96 2.34 -0.66
C ARG A 94 4.34 0.91 -1.00
N THR A 95 5.50 0.73 -1.62
CA THR A 95 5.93 -0.53 -2.23
C THR A 95 6.17 -1.66 -1.22
N ASP A 96 6.33 -1.37 0.07
CA ASP A 96 6.56 -2.35 1.14
C ASP A 96 5.28 -2.76 1.89
N THR A 97 4.16 -2.06 1.71
CA THR A 97 2.89 -2.38 2.39
C THR A 97 1.71 -2.50 1.45
N GLY A 98 1.82 -1.99 0.23
CA GLY A 98 0.69 -1.85 -0.69
C GLY A 98 -0.28 -0.75 -0.27
N GLU A 99 0.09 0.13 0.65
CA GLU A 99 -0.74 1.26 1.10
C GLU A 99 -0.72 2.41 0.07
N ILE A 100 -1.87 3.00 -0.24
CA ILE A 100 -1.97 4.17 -1.10
C ILE A 100 -1.84 5.41 -0.21
N LEU A 101 -0.71 6.11 -0.31
CA LEU A 101 -0.36 7.25 0.55
C LEU A 101 -0.95 8.56 0.03
N LEU A 102 -2.27 8.59 -0.13
CA LEU A 102 -3.01 9.81 -0.41
C LEU A 102 -4.31 9.85 0.37
N THR A 103 -4.57 11.01 0.95
CA THR A 103 -5.89 11.37 1.47
C THR A 103 -6.85 11.68 0.33
N ARG A 104 -8.15 11.66 0.65
CA ARG A 104 -9.21 12.01 -0.30
C ARG A 104 -9.01 13.44 -0.85
N GLU A 105 -8.62 14.35 0.02
CA GLU A 105 -8.41 15.76 -0.27
C GLU A 105 -7.24 15.95 -1.26
N GLU A 106 -6.12 15.26 -1.03
CA GLU A 106 -4.97 15.31 -1.95
C GLU A 106 -5.28 14.69 -3.31
N ILE A 107 -6.08 13.61 -3.35
CA ILE A 107 -6.54 13.02 -4.61
C ILE A 107 -7.43 14.01 -5.37
N ALA A 108 -8.35 14.67 -4.66
CA ALA A 108 -9.28 15.63 -5.23
C ALA A 108 -8.52 16.81 -5.87
N GLU A 109 -7.55 17.36 -5.17
CA GLU A 109 -6.66 18.41 -5.67
C GLU A 109 -5.90 17.96 -6.93
N LYS A 110 -5.25 16.78 -6.88
CA LYS A 110 -4.44 16.26 -8.00
C LYS A 110 -5.25 15.94 -9.25
N LEU A 111 -6.53 15.58 -9.10
CA LEU A 111 -7.41 15.27 -10.22
C LEU A 111 -8.31 16.44 -10.65
N GLY A 112 -8.26 17.57 -9.93
CA GLY A 112 -9.17 18.69 -10.14
C GLY A 112 -10.64 18.28 -9.99
N GLN A 113 -10.94 17.46 -8.98
CA GLN A 113 -12.27 16.93 -8.69
C GLN A 113 -12.74 17.37 -7.30
N GLU A 114 -14.04 17.29 -7.05
CA GLU A 114 -14.56 17.48 -5.69
C GLU A 114 -14.22 16.27 -4.80
N PRO A 115 -13.92 16.46 -3.51
CA PRO A 115 -13.66 15.36 -2.57
C PRO A 115 -14.80 14.32 -2.53
N LYS A 116 -16.05 14.77 -2.65
CA LYS A 116 -17.22 13.87 -2.74
C LYS A 116 -17.12 12.94 -3.94
N ARG A 117 -16.76 13.47 -5.11
CA ARG A 117 -16.56 12.69 -6.33
C ARG A 117 -15.45 11.66 -6.17
N VAL A 118 -14.36 12.03 -5.52
CA VAL A 118 -13.26 11.10 -5.21
C VAL A 118 -13.76 9.97 -4.30
N SER A 119 -14.54 10.27 -3.26
CA SER A 119 -15.14 9.23 -2.41
C SER A 119 -16.01 8.25 -3.21
N GLU A 120 -16.79 8.73 -4.16
CA GLU A 120 -17.63 7.89 -5.03
C GLU A 120 -16.75 6.94 -5.87
N LEU A 121 -15.74 7.48 -6.56
CA LEU A 121 -14.81 6.68 -7.37
C LEU A 121 -13.98 5.69 -6.54
N MET A 122 -13.52 6.07 -5.35
CA MET A 122 -12.81 5.16 -4.45
C MET A 122 -13.73 4.05 -3.94
N THR A 123 -15.02 4.34 -3.75
CA THR A 123 -16.02 3.32 -3.39
C THR A 123 -16.31 2.39 -4.56
N GLU A 124 -16.33 2.91 -5.79
CA GLU A 124 -16.44 2.09 -7.00
C GLU A 124 -15.26 1.10 -7.11
N LEU A 125 -14.01 1.59 -6.97
CA LEU A 125 -12.81 0.76 -6.97
C LEU A 125 -12.81 -0.29 -5.85
N GLU A 126 -13.24 0.08 -4.64
CA GLU A 126 -13.40 -0.84 -3.53
C GLU A 126 -14.46 -1.92 -3.84
N SER A 127 -15.62 -1.51 -4.35
CA SER A 127 -16.75 -2.41 -4.62
C SER A 127 -16.41 -3.42 -5.72
N PHE A 128 -15.68 -2.97 -6.74
CA PHE A 128 -15.13 -3.83 -7.80
C PHE A 128 -14.05 -4.78 -7.26
N GLY A 129 -13.42 -4.43 -6.14
CA GLY A 129 -12.35 -5.19 -5.51
C GLY A 129 -10.94 -4.79 -5.97
N ALA A 130 -10.76 -3.69 -6.70
CA ALA A 130 -9.43 -3.22 -7.13
C ALA A 130 -8.57 -2.74 -5.95
N ILE A 131 -9.21 -2.17 -4.92
CA ILE A 131 -8.57 -1.69 -3.71
C ILE A 131 -9.29 -2.21 -2.46
N ILE A 132 -8.61 -2.14 -1.32
CA ILE A 132 -9.13 -2.53 -0.01
C ILE A 132 -9.17 -1.27 0.87
N ARG A 133 -10.33 -0.98 1.44
CA ARG A 133 -10.51 0.10 2.42
C ARG A 133 -10.38 -0.46 3.84
N LYS A 134 -9.57 0.18 4.69
CA LYS A 134 -9.47 -0.15 6.12
C LYS A 134 -9.59 1.10 6.98
N ARG A 135 -10.26 1.00 8.13
CA ARG A 135 -10.24 2.04 9.15
C ARG A 135 -9.16 1.72 10.18
N MET A 136 -8.23 2.65 10.37
CA MET A 136 -7.14 2.51 11.33
C MET A 136 -7.31 3.54 12.45
N ARG A 137 -7.23 3.06 13.70
CA ARG A 137 -7.20 3.94 14.86
C ARG A 137 -5.85 4.65 14.92
N VAL A 138 -5.89 5.97 14.98
CA VAL A 138 -4.72 6.81 15.23
C VAL A 138 -4.71 7.16 16.71
N GLY A 139 -3.56 6.97 17.38
CA GLY A 139 -3.41 7.29 18.79
C GLY A 139 -3.82 8.75 19.07
N GLY A 140 -4.68 8.96 20.07
CA GLY A 140 -5.19 10.29 20.43
C GLY A 140 -6.50 10.71 19.74
N MET A 141 -6.98 10.00 18.71
CA MET A 141 -8.31 10.26 18.13
C MET A 141 -9.42 9.56 18.89
N LYS A 142 -10.43 10.32 19.35
CA LYS A 142 -11.73 9.78 19.77
C LYS A 142 -12.61 9.60 18.53
N GLY A 143 -12.78 8.37 18.05
CA GLY A 143 -13.66 8.08 16.92
C GLY A 143 -13.32 6.79 16.18
N PRO A 144 -13.99 6.53 15.03
CA PRO A 144 -13.85 5.29 14.25
C PRO A 144 -12.50 5.16 13.50
N GLY A 145 -11.56 6.10 13.68
CA GLY A 145 -10.25 6.10 13.03
C GLY A 145 -10.25 6.70 11.62
N MET A 146 -9.06 6.81 11.04
CA MET A 146 -8.82 7.32 9.69
C MET A 146 -8.98 6.21 8.66
N VAL A 147 -9.43 6.57 7.45
CA VAL A 147 -9.56 5.62 6.34
C VAL A 147 -8.23 5.54 5.60
N HIS A 148 -7.73 4.32 5.44
CA HIS A 148 -6.56 3.98 4.65
C HIS A 148 -6.97 3.06 3.51
N TYR A 149 -6.34 3.24 2.36
CA TYR A 149 -6.57 2.43 1.17
C TYR A 149 -5.33 1.59 0.87
N PHE A 150 -5.56 0.36 0.44
CA PHE A 150 -4.52 -0.58 0.08
C PHE A 150 -4.82 -1.15 -1.30
N MET A 151 -3.77 -1.41 -2.08
CA MET A 151 -3.89 -2.14 -3.33
C MET A 151 -4.35 -3.58 -3.06
N ASN A 152 -5.24 -4.12 -3.89
CA ASN A 152 -5.56 -5.53 -3.81
C ASN A 152 -4.32 -6.37 -4.22
N PRO A 153 -3.82 -7.29 -3.39
CA PRO A 153 -2.63 -8.09 -3.69
C PRO A 153 -2.79 -9.06 -4.87
N ARG A 154 -4.02 -9.30 -5.34
CA ARG A 154 -4.29 -10.01 -6.62
C ARG A 154 -3.97 -9.15 -7.83
N VAL A 155 -4.16 -7.84 -7.70
CA VAL A 155 -3.85 -6.87 -8.76
C VAL A 155 -2.39 -6.49 -8.70
N ALA A 156 -1.94 -6.00 -7.53
CA ALA A 156 -0.56 -5.61 -7.33
C ALA A 156 -0.08 -5.88 -5.90
N THR A 157 1.10 -6.49 -5.80
CA THR A 157 1.68 -6.89 -4.51
C THR A 157 3.21 -6.88 -4.56
N HIS A 158 3.82 -6.64 -3.41
CA HIS A 158 5.26 -6.80 -3.21
C HIS A 158 5.61 -8.14 -2.54
N LEU A 159 4.60 -8.88 -2.07
CA LEU A 159 4.77 -10.15 -1.38
C LEU A 159 5.11 -11.25 -2.39
N SER A 160 5.89 -12.24 -1.96
CA SER A 160 6.29 -13.38 -2.79
C SER A 160 6.04 -14.71 -2.07
N GLY A 161 6.01 -15.81 -2.84
CA GLY A 161 5.82 -17.16 -2.29
C GLY A 161 4.54 -17.32 -1.47
N GLN A 162 4.63 -18.05 -0.36
CA GLN A 162 3.47 -18.36 0.49
C GLN A 162 2.78 -17.12 1.08
N GLU A 163 3.53 -16.05 1.37
CA GLU A 163 2.94 -14.80 1.88
C GLU A 163 2.05 -14.13 0.84
N ARG A 164 2.45 -14.18 -0.43
CA ARG A 164 1.63 -13.71 -1.55
C ARG A 164 0.37 -14.55 -1.67
N ASP A 165 0.51 -15.86 -1.67
CA ASP A 165 -0.60 -16.78 -1.91
C ASP A 165 -1.66 -16.65 -0.81
N LYS A 166 -1.24 -16.48 0.46
CA LYS A 166 -2.12 -16.16 1.59
C LYS A 166 -2.76 -14.78 1.46
N ALA A 167 -1.99 -13.74 1.14
CA ALA A 167 -2.55 -12.41 0.96
C ALA A 167 -3.59 -12.36 -0.17
N GLN A 168 -3.37 -13.13 -1.24
CA GLN A 168 -4.31 -13.28 -2.34
C GLN A 168 -5.54 -14.09 -1.94
N SER A 169 -5.41 -15.18 -1.20
CA SER A 169 -6.58 -15.95 -0.73
C SER A 169 -7.51 -15.10 0.14
N ASP A 170 -6.94 -14.24 0.98
CA ASP A 170 -7.69 -13.40 1.90
C ASP A 170 -8.24 -12.12 1.24
N ALA A 171 -7.75 -11.78 0.04
CA ALA A 171 -8.16 -10.58 -0.68
C ALA A 171 -9.44 -10.80 -1.51
N PRO A 172 -10.29 -9.76 -1.63
CA PRO A 172 -11.50 -9.84 -2.42
C PRO A 172 -11.16 -10.18 -3.88
N LEU A 173 -12.00 -11.01 -4.50
CA LEU A 173 -11.95 -11.23 -5.96
C LEU A 173 -12.44 -9.97 -6.68
N LEU A 174 -11.90 -9.72 -7.88
CA LEU A 174 -12.51 -8.74 -8.78
C LEU A 174 -13.92 -9.21 -9.13
N ARG A 175 -14.91 -8.33 -8.97
CA ARG A 175 -16.32 -8.64 -9.22
C ARG A 175 -16.78 -7.94 -10.48
N LEU A 176 -17.34 -8.68 -11.42
CA LEU A 176 -18.08 -8.06 -12.53
C LEU A 176 -19.31 -7.37 -11.92
N MET A 177 -19.35 -6.04 -11.94
CA MET A 177 -20.51 -5.28 -11.49
C MET A 177 -21.41 -5.01 -12.70
N GLU A 178 -22.68 -5.40 -12.63
CA GLU A 178 -23.67 -4.94 -13.60
C GLU A 178 -23.90 -3.43 -13.40
N GLY A 179 -23.27 -2.62 -14.25
CA GLY A 179 -23.38 -1.16 -14.19
C GLY A 179 -24.76 -0.67 -14.64
N GLY A 180 -25.41 0.14 -13.80
CA GLY A 180 -26.24 1.26 -14.26
C GLY A 180 -27.70 0.98 -14.67
N LYS A 181 -28.51 0.39 -13.79
CA LYS A 181 -29.95 0.72 -13.73
C LYS A 181 -30.41 0.89 -12.28
N ALA A 182 -30.65 2.13 -11.89
CA ALA A 182 -31.63 2.44 -10.87
C ALA A 182 -32.78 3.20 -11.56
N PRO A 183 -34.05 2.97 -11.17
CA PRO A 183 -35.23 3.57 -11.78
C PRO A 183 -35.32 5.09 -11.61
#